data_AF-A0A7S2TPD6-F1
#
_entry.id   AF-A0A7S2TPD6-F1
#
_cell.length_a   1.000
_cell.length_b   1.000
_cell.length_c   1.000
_cell.angle_alpha   90.00
_cell.angle_beta   90.00
_cell.angle_gamma   90.00
#
_symmetry.space_group_name_H-M   'P 1'
#
loop_
_entity.id
_entity.type
_entity.pdbx_description
1 polymer ?
#
loop_
_entity_poly.entity_id
_entity_poly.type
_entity_poly.pdbx_seq_one_letter_code
_entity_poly.pdbx_strand_id
1 'polypeptide(L)'
;DKGYIDILRSWGMDDEEIAKGTALPKGFKRGDIVGTVEVGETFARSSEHRSSDQMQRRVCAPADGMGRFLTPVGCPRYFKKPIRAKGQPGVWTAEVPKDLVT
;
A
#
# COMPACT_ATOMS: atom_id res chain seq x y z
N ASP A 1 9.79 5.55 -10.63
CA ASP A 1 9.80 6.22 -9.32
C ASP A 1 9.67 5.25 -8.18
N LYS A 2 10.58 5.34 -7.22
CA LYS A 2 10.45 4.66 -5.92
C LYS A 2 10.80 5.62 -4.80
N GLY A 3 10.23 6.83 -4.80
CA GLY A 3 10.48 7.83 -3.76
C GLY A 3 10.16 7.36 -2.33
N TYR A 4 9.34 6.31 -2.18
CA TYR A 4 9.14 5.65 -0.87
C TYR A 4 10.42 4.97 -0.35
N ILE A 5 11.32 4.48 -1.21
CA ILE A 5 12.59 3.87 -0.78
C ILE A 5 13.45 4.90 -0.07
N ASP A 6 13.52 6.13 -0.57
CA ASP A 6 14.31 7.19 0.06
C ASP A 6 13.74 7.57 1.43
N ILE A 7 12.41 7.53 1.57
CA ILE A 7 11.75 7.71 2.88
C ILE A 7 12.12 6.57 3.83
N LEU A 8 12.08 5.30 3.39
CA LEU A 8 12.45 4.16 4.22
C LEU A 8 13.94 4.21 4.63
N ARG A 9 14.84 4.60 3.72
CA ARG A 9 16.26 4.86 4.02
C ARG A 9 16.44 5.98 5.04
N SER A 10 15.63 7.04 4.96
CA SER A 10 15.64 8.13 5.95
C SER A 10 15.22 7.67 7.36
N TRP A 11 14.54 6.52 7.46
CA TRP A 11 14.22 5.86 8.74
C TRP A 11 15.31 4.90 9.21
N GLY A 12 16.42 4.81 8.48
CA GLY A 12 17.56 3.96 8.80
C GLY A 12 17.47 2.54 8.29
N MET A 13 16.49 2.22 7.43
CA MET A 13 16.41 0.88 6.82
C MET A 13 17.47 0.71 5.75
N ASP A 14 18.14 -0.44 5.74
CA ASP A 14 19.07 -0.82 4.68
C ASP A 14 18.36 -1.42 3.45
N ASP A 15 19.12 -1.65 2.38
CA ASP A 15 18.57 -2.16 1.13
C ASP A 15 18.01 -3.60 1.26
N GLU A 16 18.55 -4.43 2.17
CA GLU A 16 18.05 -5.79 2.41
C GLU A 16 16.71 -5.76 3.15
N GLU A 17 16.61 -4.93 4.19
CA GLU A 17 15.38 -4.70 4.95
C GLU A 17 14.27 -4.15 4.05
N ILE A 18 14.59 -3.17 3.20
CA ILE A 18 13.63 -2.60 2.24
C ILE A 18 13.22 -3.66 1.22
N ALA A 19 14.16 -4.41 0.64
CA ALA A 19 13.84 -5.46 -0.31
C ALA A 19 12.93 -6.54 0.31
N LYS A 20 13.23 -6.96 1.54
CA LYS A 20 12.43 -7.95 2.28
C LYS A 20 11.05 -7.42 2.65
N GLY A 21 10.96 -6.19 3.15
CA GLY A 21 9.70 -5.57 3.59
C GLY A 21 8.76 -5.19 2.44
N THR A 22 9.30 -5.02 1.23
CA THR A 22 8.52 -4.67 0.03
C THR A 22 8.27 -5.85 -0.91
N ALA A 23 8.82 -7.02 -0.59
CA ALA A 23 8.57 -8.24 -1.33
C ALA A 23 7.16 -8.79 -1.04
N LEU A 24 6.52 -9.37 -2.07
CA LEU A 24 5.30 -10.15 -1.87
C LEU A 24 5.63 -11.44 -1.09
N PRO A 25 4.69 -11.94 -0.26
CA PRO A 25 4.86 -13.23 0.40
C PRO A 25 5.05 -14.36 -0.62
N LYS A 26 5.73 -15.43 -0.19
CA LYS A 26 6.01 -16.59 -1.04
C LYS A 26 4.71 -17.14 -1.67
N GLY A 27 4.72 -17.34 -2.99
CA GLY A 27 3.59 -17.87 -3.77
C GLY A 27 2.70 -16.80 -4.40
N PHE A 28 2.76 -15.55 -3.93
CA PHE A 28 2.07 -14.42 -4.54
C PHE A 28 2.92 -13.82 -5.66
N LYS A 29 2.26 -13.26 -6.69
CA LYS A 29 2.92 -12.50 -7.75
C LYS A 29 2.05 -11.32 -8.20
N ARG A 30 2.63 -10.44 -9.00
CA ARG A 30 1.91 -9.33 -9.62
C ARG A 30 0.69 -9.85 -10.40
N GLY A 31 -0.45 -9.19 -10.20
CA GLY A 31 -1.74 -9.60 -10.78
C GLY A 31 -2.58 -10.52 -9.89
N ASP A 32 -2.11 -10.84 -8.67
CA ASP A 32 -2.94 -11.49 -7.66
C ASP A 32 -3.73 -10.50 -6.83
N ILE A 33 -4.91 -10.92 -6.38
CA ILE A 33 -5.53 -10.33 -5.19
C ILE A 33 -4.81 -10.95 -3.99
N VAL A 34 -4.11 -10.11 -3.24
CA VAL A 34 -3.15 -10.58 -2.24
C VAL A 34 -3.70 -10.57 -0.82
N GLY A 35 -4.74 -9.78 -0.55
CA GLY A 35 -5.24 -9.58 0.80
C GLY A 35 -6.30 -8.50 0.89
N THR A 36 -6.57 -8.09 2.12
CA THR A 36 -7.52 -7.03 2.46
C THR A 36 -6.83 -5.94 3.29
N VAL A 37 -7.44 -4.76 3.26
CA VAL A 37 -7.14 -3.64 4.15
C VAL A 37 -8.47 -3.04 4.61
N GLU A 38 -8.47 -2.44 5.79
CA GLU A 38 -9.56 -1.56 6.20
C GLU A 38 -9.33 -0.19 5.59
N VAL A 39 -10.40 0.39 5.03
CA VAL A 39 -10.39 1.70 4.38
C VAL A 39 -11.08 2.70 5.31
N GLY A 40 -10.34 3.72 5.73
CA GLY A 40 -10.86 4.80 6.57
C GLY A 40 -11.56 5.90 5.77
N GLU A 41 -11.92 6.97 6.46
CA GLU A 41 -12.50 8.15 5.84
C GLU A 41 -11.48 8.84 4.90
N THR A 42 -11.95 9.24 3.72
CA THR A 42 -11.12 9.91 2.71
C THR A 42 -11.28 11.41 2.80
N PHE A 43 -10.16 12.14 2.84
CA PHE A 43 -10.16 13.60 2.95
C PHE A 43 -9.34 14.24 1.85
N ALA A 44 -9.80 15.37 1.33
CA ALA A 44 -8.97 16.24 0.50
C ALA A 44 -7.99 17.03 1.38
N ARG A 45 -6.73 17.18 0.93
CA ARG A 45 -5.70 17.99 1.60
C ARG A 45 -5.02 18.94 0.62
N SER A 46 -4.61 20.11 1.11
CA SER A 46 -3.83 21.06 0.32
C SER A 46 -2.44 20.50 -0.01
N SER A 47 -1.78 21.08 -1.02
CA SER A 47 -0.39 20.77 -1.34
C SER A 47 0.55 21.00 -0.16
N GLU A 48 0.37 22.10 0.56
CA GLU A 48 1.17 22.45 1.74
C GLU A 48 1.09 21.36 2.81
N HIS A 49 -0.13 20.88 3.11
CA HIS A 49 -0.32 19.83 4.11
C HIS A 49 0.32 18.51 3.69
N ARG A 50 0.16 18.12 2.41
CA ARG A 50 0.79 16.92 1.83
C ARG A 50 2.32 17.00 1.80
N SER A 51 2.86 18.21 1.68
CA SER A 51 4.30 18.46 1.62
C SER A 51 4.98 18.49 2.99
N SER A 52 4.23 18.47 4.09
CA SER A 52 4.83 18.43 5.42
C SER A 52 5.59 17.11 5.66
N ASP A 53 6.79 17.18 6.24
CA ASP A 53 7.60 16.00 6.58
C ASP A 53 6.83 15.01 7.46
N GLN A 54 6.03 15.52 8.39
CA GLN A 54 5.16 14.71 9.23
C GLN A 54 4.21 13.85 8.38
N MET A 55 3.61 14.45 7.34
CA MET A 55 2.69 13.73 6.47
C MET A 55 3.42 12.76 5.56
N GLN A 56 4.49 13.20 4.88
CA GLN A 56 5.30 12.33 4.02
C GLN A 56 5.79 11.08 4.74
N ARG A 57 6.23 11.24 6.00
CA ARG A 57 6.58 10.10 6.85
C ARG A 57 5.36 9.24 7.19
N ARG A 58 4.25 9.85 7.62
CA ARG A 58 3.05 9.11 8.00
C ARG A 58 2.48 8.21 6.88
N VAL A 59 2.48 8.68 5.63
CA VAL A 59 1.97 7.92 4.47
C VAL A 59 3.06 7.14 3.72
N CYS A 60 4.33 7.27 4.12
CA CYS A 60 5.47 6.65 3.43
C CYS A 60 5.50 6.96 1.92
N ALA A 61 5.23 8.22 1.56
CA ALA A 61 5.23 8.68 0.18
C ALA A 61 5.68 10.14 0.12
N PRO A 62 6.45 10.54 -0.91
CA PRO A 62 6.82 11.94 -1.09
C PRO A 62 5.61 12.76 -1.58
N ALA A 63 5.66 14.08 -1.40
CA ALA A 63 4.52 14.97 -1.68
C ALA A 63 4.02 14.91 -3.13
N ASP A 64 4.94 14.76 -4.07
CA ASP A 64 4.70 14.61 -5.52
C ASP A 64 4.09 13.24 -5.87
N GLY A 65 4.40 12.20 -5.07
CA GLY A 65 3.79 10.88 -5.15
C GLY A 65 2.41 10.79 -4.51
N MET A 66 1.97 11.80 -3.74
CA MET A 66 0.65 11.82 -3.12
C MET A 66 -0.44 12.41 -4.03
N GLY A 67 -1.56 11.71 -4.12
CA GLY A 67 -2.80 12.26 -4.70
C GLY A 67 -3.41 13.40 -3.86
N ARG A 68 -4.43 14.05 -4.41
CA ARG A 68 -5.21 15.12 -3.73
C ARG A 68 -6.02 14.59 -2.54
N PHE A 69 -6.48 13.35 -2.63
CA PHE A 69 -7.28 12.67 -1.63
C PHE A 69 -6.41 11.71 -0.86
N LEU A 70 -6.44 11.80 0.46
CA LEU A 70 -5.72 10.93 1.36
C LEU A 70 -6.72 10.01 2.07
N THR A 71 -6.46 8.72 2.00
CA THR A 71 -7.29 7.68 2.62
C THR A 71 -6.41 6.85 3.55
N PRO A 72 -6.62 6.91 4.87
CA PRO A 72 -5.97 6.00 5.78
C PRO A 72 -6.34 4.56 5.44
N VAL A 73 -5.34 3.69 5.37
CA VAL A 73 -5.53 2.24 5.27
C VAL A 73 -4.90 1.55 6.46
N GLY A 74 -5.57 0.54 7.00
CA GLY A 74 -5.17 -0.15 8.21
C GLY A 74 -5.45 -1.65 8.13
N CYS A 75 -5.08 -2.36 9.19
CA CYS A 75 -5.33 -3.80 9.36
C CYS A 75 -4.98 -4.65 8.11
N PRO A 76 -3.78 -4.48 7.51
CA PRO A 76 -3.44 -5.25 6.31
C PRO A 76 -3.35 -6.74 6.64
N ARG A 77 -4.06 -7.57 5.87
CA ARG A 77 -4.04 -9.03 6.00
C ARG A 77 -3.84 -9.66 4.64
N TYR A 78 -2.77 -10.44 4.49
CA TYR A 78 -2.63 -11.32 3.33
C TYR A 78 -3.61 -12.48 3.43
N PHE A 79 -4.13 -12.91 2.27
CA PHE A 79 -4.85 -14.17 2.18
C PHE A 79 -3.93 -15.37 2.38
N LYS A 80 -4.50 -16.54 2.66
CA LYS A 80 -3.72 -17.78 2.80
C LYS A 80 -3.07 -18.23 1.49
N LYS A 81 -3.67 -17.89 0.34
CA LYS A 81 -3.20 -18.23 -1.00
C LYS A 81 -3.55 -17.10 -1.98
N PRO A 82 -2.81 -16.95 -3.11
CA PRO A 82 -3.14 -15.97 -4.14
C PRO A 82 -4.47 -16.27 -4.82
N ILE A 83 -5.26 -15.23 -5.07
CA ILE A 83 -6.47 -15.30 -5.90
C ILE A 83 -6.14 -14.68 -7.25
N ARG A 84 -6.25 -15.49 -8.32
CA ARG A 84 -5.94 -15.06 -9.69
C ARG A 84 -7.11 -14.27 -10.25
N ALA A 85 -6.92 -12.98 -10.51
CA ALA A 85 -7.94 -12.15 -11.16
C ALA A 85 -7.28 -11.08 -12.03
N LYS A 86 -7.92 -10.74 -13.16
CA LYS A 86 -7.48 -9.59 -13.95
C LYS A 86 -8.00 -8.31 -13.30
N GLY A 87 -7.09 -7.43 -12.89
CA GLY A 87 -7.47 -6.12 -12.34
C GLY A 87 -8.32 -5.32 -13.32
N GLN A 88 -9.34 -4.65 -12.79
CA GLN A 88 -10.24 -3.77 -13.54
C GLN A 88 -10.01 -2.31 -13.15
N PRO A 89 -10.28 -1.34 -14.05
CA PRO A 89 -10.22 0.09 -13.72
C PRO A 89 -11.17 0.45 -12.56
N GLY A 90 -10.72 1.33 -11.66
CA GLY A 90 -11.51 1.80 -10.53
C GLY A 90 -11.67 0.79 -9.40
N VAL A 91 -12.73 0.94 -8.61
CA VAL A 91 -13.12 -0.01 -7.56
C VAL A 91 -14.08 -1.03 -8.17
N TRP A 92 -13.81 -2.32 -7.97
CA TRP A 92 -14.59 -3.40 -8.55
C TRP A 92 -14.79 -4.52 -7.53
N THR A 93 -15.86 -5.30 -7.74
CA THR A 93 -16.21 -6.40 -6.84
C THR A 93 -15.41 -7.65 -7.18
N ALA A 94 -14.62 -8.14 -6.22
CA ALA A 94 -13.91 -9.40 -6.33
C ALA A 94 -14.62 -10.52 -5.56
N GLU A 95 -14.66 -11.71 -6.15
CA GLU A 95 -15.07 -12.91 -5.44
C GLU A 95 -13.91 -13.46 -4.62
N VAL A 96 -14.09 -13.53 -3.30
CA VAL A 96 -13.08 -14.01 -2.36
C VAL A 96 -13.59 -15.25 -1.65
N PRO A 97 -13.00 -16.43 -1.89
CA PRO A 97 -13.34 -17.65 -1.17
C PRO A 97 -13.11 -17.49 0.33
N LYS A 98 -14.11 -17.86 1.15
CA LYS A 98 -14.07 -17.67 2.61
C LYS A 98 -12.92 -18.41 3.27
N ASP A 99 -12.52 -19.56 2.73
CA ASP A 99 -11.41 -20.38 3.24
C ASP A 99 -10.05 -19.69 3.12
N LEU A 100 -9.92 -18.71 2.22
CA LEU A 100 -8.70 -17.94 1.99
C LEU A 100 -8.54 -16.72 2.90
N VAL A 101 -9.60 -16.31 3.60
CA VAL A 101 -9.59 -15.20 4.57
C VAL A 101 -8.97 -15.67 5.90
N THR A 102 -8.24 -14.76 6.56
CA THR A 102 -7.35 -15.02 7.70
C THR A 102 -7.85 -14.40 9.00
#